data_AF-A0A938N6Z5-F1
#
_entry.id   AF-A0A938N6Z5-F1
#
_cell.length_a   1.000
_cell.length_b   1.000
_cell.length_c   1.000
_cell.angle_alpha   90.00
_cell.angle_beta   90.00
_cell.angle_gamma   90.00
#
_symmetry.space_group_name_H-M   'P 1'
#
loop_
_entity.id
_entity.type
_entity.pdbx_description
1 polymer ?
#
loop_
_entity_poly.entity_id
_entity_poly.type
_entity_poly.pdbx_seq_one_letter_code
_entity_poly.pdbx_strand_id
1 'polypeptide(L)'
;MDRHTEAEHWLRPLVDSADPGTSGQAAATLGLIAQRRHEHARAAEFLSFASGRLSGPDSARAAVYAADSYRELGRPADAERMFAHARGEAGSHAEIITLLAQRRSVVPPTVPPTRPIAAPRPVPAAPVPSASPGGAYTISLGAFSRFARAQQVADGARAKATSLGLGPPRVVAVAARTGATLYSVRVGRFQSRTEAERHRGAFGPEAAIALTSSE
;
A
#
# COMPACT_ATOMS: atom_id res chain seq x y z
N MET A 1 -19.13 -18.46 7.38
CA MET A 1 -19.44 -17.05 7.72
C MET A 1 -18.91 -16.21 6.58
N ASP A 2 -19.79 -15.46 5.92
CA ASP A 2 -19.43 -14.61 4.79
C ASP A 2 -18.64 -13.39 5.31
N ARG A 3 -17.39 -13.24 4.87
CA ARG A 3 -16.49 -12.17 5.35
C ARG A 3 -17.04 -10.78 5.03
N HIS A 4 -17.94 -10.67 4.05
CA HIS A 4 -18.55 -9.39 3.67
C HIS A 4 -19.58 -8.92 4.70
N THR A 5 -20.36 -9.85 5.25
CA THR A 5 -21.37 -9.53 6.28
C THR A 5 -20.72 -9.09 7.60
N GLU A 6 -19.62 -9.74 7.97
CA GLU A 6 -18.85 -9.36 9.17
C GLU A 6 -18.19 -7.99 8.99
N ALA A 7 -17.61 -7.73 7.82
CA ALA A 7 -17.04 -6.41 7.51
C ALA A 7 -18.09 -5.30 7.57
N GLU A 8 -19.31 -5.52 7.05
CA GLU A 8 -20.39 -4.53 7.14
C GLU A 8 -20.76 -4.18 8.59
N HIS A 9 -20.80 -5.18 9.48
CA HIS A 9 -21.12 -5.00 10.89
C HIS A 9 -20.08 -4.12 11.61
N TRP A 10 -18.80 -4.36 11.35
CA TRP A 10 -17.70 -3.59 11.97
C TRP A 10 -17.52 -2.20 11.35
N LEU A 11 -17.82 -2.04 10.07
CA LEU A 11 -17.59 -0.77 9.35
C LEU A 11 -18.72 0.24 9.54
N ARG A 12 -19.97 -0.18 9.76
CA ARG A 12 -21.11 0.73 10.00
C ARG A 12 -20.82 1.82 11.04
N PRO A 13 -20.37 1.50 12.28
CA PRO A 13 -20.11 2.53 13.28
C PRO A 13 -18.94 3.45 12.92
N LEU A 14 -18.04 3.01 12.04
CA LEU A 14 -16.88 3.80 11.62
C LEU A 14 -17.23 4.87 10.58
N VAL A 15 -18.33 4.71 9.82
CA VAL A 15 -18.83 5.74 8.89
C VAL A 15 -19.28 6.99 9.64
N ASP A 16 -19.84 6.82 10.84
CA ASP A 16 -20.29 7.92 11.71
C ASP A 16 -19.16 8.51 12.57
N SER A 17 -17.93 8.02 12.42
CA SER A 17 -16.77 8.52 13.16
C SER A 17 -16.52 10.00 12.84
N ALA A 18 -16.11 10.76 13.87
CA ALA A 18 -15.79 12.18 13.74
C ALA A 18 -14.55 12.44 12.86
N ASP A 19 -13.68 11.43 12.69
CA ASP A 19 -12.51 11.53 11.83
C ASP A 19 -12.88 11.38 10.34
N PRO A 20 -12.62 12.40 9.49
CA PRO A 20 -12.97 12.37 8.07
C PRO A 20 -12.25 11.25 7.30
N GLY A 21 -10.99 10.96 7.65
CA GLY A 21 -10.21 9.91 6.99
C GLY A 21 -10.79 8.52 7.25
N THR A 22 -11.03 8.20 8.51
CA THR A 22 -11.57 6.91 8.96
C THR A 22 -13.00 6.72 8.46
N SER A 23 -13.87 7.73 8.57
CA SER A 23 -15.24 7.68 8.04
C SER A 23 -15.26 7.50 6.51
N GLY A 24 -14.38 8.20 5.81
CA GLY A 24 -14.20 8.07 4.36
C GLY A 24 -13.70 6.68 3.95
N GLN A 25 -12.72 6.10 4.65
CA GLN A 25 -12.19 4.77 4.35
C GLN A 25 -13.20 3.65 4.65
N ALA A 26 -13.95 3.78 5.75
CA ALA A 26 -15.01 2.85 6.09
C ALA A 26 -16.12 2.87 5.03
N ALA A 27 -16.56 4.06 4.62
CA ALA A 27 -17.54 4.22 3.55
C ALA A 27 -17.02 3.67 2.21
N ALA A 28 -15.77 3.94 1.83
CA ALA A 28 -15.18 3.40 0.61
C ALA A 28 -15.20 1.87 0.60
N THR A 29 -14.87 1.25 1.74
CA THR A 29 -14.84 -0.21 1.89
C THR A 29 -16.24 -0.82 1.78
N LEU A 30 -17.24 -0.22 2.43
CA LEU A 30 -18.64 -0.61 2.30
C LEU A 30 -19.13 -0.50 0.85
N GLY A 31 -18.76 0.58 0.15
CA GLY A 31 -19.09 0.77 -1.26
C GLY A 31 -18.50 -0.30 -2.18
N LEU A 32 -17.26 -0.71 -1.93
CA LEU A 32 -16.62 -1.82 -2.68
C LEU A 32 -17.25 -3.19 -2.36
N ILE A 33 -17.72 -3.41 -1.13
CA ILE A 33 -18.49 -4.60 -0.78
C ILE A 33 -19.83 -4.59 -1.54
N ALA A 34 -20.53 -3.46 -1.56
CA ALA A 34 -21.78 -3.30 -2.30
C ALA A 34 -21.60 -3.55 -3.81
N GLN A 35 -20.51 -3.08 -4.42
CA GLN A 35 -20.19 -3.40 -5.82
C GLN A 35 -20.07 -4.91 -6.06
N ARG A 36 -19.39 -5.65 -5.18
CA ARG A 36 -19.26 -7.12 -5.30
C ARG A 36 -20.60 -7.84 -5.15
N ARG A 37 -21.53 -7.25 -4.42
CA ARG A 37 -22.91 -7.75 -4.27
C ARG A 37 -23.84 -7.30 -5.40
N HIS A 38 -23.31 -6.64 -6.45
CA HIS A 38 -24.08 -6.04 -7.54
C HIS A 38 -25.07 -4.95 -7.07
N GLU A 39 -24.86 -4.39 -5.88
CA GLU A 39 -25.68 -3.32 -5.31
C GLU A 39 -25.14 -1.95 -5.73
N HIS A 40 -25.15 -1.68 -7.04
CA HIS A 40 -24.53 -0.48 -7.62
C HIS A 40 -25.09 0.84 -7.07
N ALA A 41 -26.38 0.87 -6.69
CA ALA A 41 -27.02 2.04 -6.06
C ALA A 41 -26.37 2.40 -4.72
N ARG A 42 -26.26 1.42 -3.81
CA ARG A 42 -25.62 1.62 -2.51
C ARG A 42 -24.12 1.87 -2.65
N ALA A 43 -23.47 1.20 -3.61
CA ALA A 43 -22.07 1.44 -3.89
C ALA A 43 -21.80 2.90 -4.27
N ALA A 44 -22.62 3.47 -5.16
CA ALA A 44 -22.49 4.86 -5.60
C ALA A 44 -22.66 5.85 -4.42
N GLU A 45 -23.62 5.61 -3.53
CA GLU A 45 -23.82 6.43 -2.33
C GLU A 45 -22.61 6.40 -1.40
N PHE A 46 -22.16 5.20 -1.00
CA PHE A 46 -21.03 5.08 -0.08
C PHE A 46 -19.71 5.61 -0.67
N LEU A 47 -19.48 5.38 -1.97
CA LEU A 47 -18.26 5.84 -2.65
C LEU A 47 -18.27 7.35 -2.91
N SER A 48 -19.43 7.93 -3.22
CA SER A 48 -19.56 9.39 -3.33
C SER A 48 -19.35 10.06 -1.98
N PHE A 49 -19.94 9.52 -0.90
CA PHE A 49 -19.68 9.98 0.47
C PHE A 49 -18.19 9.90 0.83
N ALA A 50 -17.54 8.78 0.51
CA ALA A 50 -16.11 8.60 0.73
C ALA A 50 -15.27 9.63 -0.04
N SER A 51 -15.61 9.91 -1.30
CA SER A 51 -14.86 10.89 -2.10
C SER A 51 -14.90 12.30 -1.51
N GLY A 52 -16.00 12.71 -0.87
CA GLY A 52 -16.09 14.01 -0.20
C GLY A 52 -15.38 14.09 1.15
N ARG A 53 -15.06 12.94 1.76
CA ARG A 53 -14.41 12.84 3.08
C ARG A 53 -12.90 12.59 2.99
N LEU A 54 -12.49 11.87 1.96
CA LEU A 54 -11.10 11.59 1.66
C LEU A 54 -10.47 12.75 0.89
N SER A 55 -9.14 12.78 0.79
CA SER A 55 -8.43 13.82 0.04
C SER A 55 -7.36 13.21 -0.87
N GLY A 56 -7.06 13.90 -1.97
CA GLY A 56 -6.02 13.50 -2.91
C GLY A 56 -6.32 12.15 -3.58
N PRO A 57 -5.35 11.23 -3.69
CA PRO A 57 -5.50 10.03 -4.52
C PRO A 57 -6.59 9.09 -4.02
N ASP A 58 -6.84 9.04 -2.72
CA ASP A 58 -7.89 8.20 -2.13
C ASP A 58 -9.29 8.73 -2.44
N SER A 59 -9.47 10.06 -2.45
CA SER A 59 -10.71 10.71 -2.90
C SER A 59 -10.96 10.44 -4.37
N ALA A 60 -9.94 10.64 -5.21
CA ALA A 60 -10.04 10.40 -6.64
C ALA A 60 -10.40 8.94 -6.95
N ARG A 61 -9.82 7.98 -6.22
CA ARG A 61 -10.16 6.56 -6.36
C ARG A 61 -11.61 6.28 -6.00
N ALA A 62 -12.10 6.81 -4.87
CA ALA A 62 -13.50 6.65 -4.46
C ALA A 62 -14.46 7.25 -5.51
N ALA A 63 -14.14 8.44 -6.04
CA ALA A 63 -14.93 9.09 -7.07
C ALA A 63 -14.96 8.29 -8.39
N VAL A 64 -13.84 7.71 -8.83
CA VAL A 64 -13.82 6.83 -10.01
C VAL A 64 -14.71 5.61 -9.82
N TYR A 65 -14.64 4.94 -8.66
CA TYR A 65 -15.51 3.79 -8.39
C TYR A 65 -17.00 4.17 -8.25
N ALA A 66 -17.29 5.36 -7.72
CA ALA A 66 -18.65 5.90 -7.72
C ALA A 66 -19.14 6.11 -9.16
N ALA A 67 -18.29 6.67 -10.04
CA ALA A 67 -18.61 6.89 -11.43
C ALA A 67 -18.91 5.59 -12.19
N ASP A 68 -18.10 4.54 -11.97
CA ASP A 68 -18.37 3.22 -12.54
C ASP A 68 -19.74 2.69 -12.07
N SER A 69 -20.05 2.84 -10.78
CA SER A 69 -21.36 2.42 -10.24
C SER A 69 -22.52 3.22 -10.85
N TYR A 70 -22.35 4.52 -11.08
CA TYR A 70 -23.36 5.35 -11.77
C TYR A 70 -23.55 4.96 -13.25
N ARG A 71 -22.49 4.51 -13.93
CA ARG A 71 -22.61 4.00 -15.31
C ARG A 71 -23.44 2.73 -15.37
N GLU A 72 -23.20 1.79 -14.45
CA GLU A 72 -23.98 0.54 -14.36
C GLU A 72 -25.45 0.80 -14.03
N LEU A 73 -25.75 1.89 -13.32
CA LEU A 73 -27.12 2.34 -13.03
C LEU A 73 -27.78 3.11 -14.20
N GLY A 74 -27.08 3.32 -15.32
CA GLY A 74 -27.59 4.11 -16.44
C GLY A 74 -27.67 5.61 -16.15
N ARG A 75 -26.86 6.13 -15.23
CA ARG A 75 -26.79 7.55 -14.84
C ARG A 75 -25.48 8.21 -15.30
N PRO A 76 -25.27 8.39 -16.62
CA PRO A 76 -23.99 8.85 -17.16
C PRO A 76 -23.64 10.29 -16.74
N ALA A 77 -24.62 11.18 -16.60
CA ALA A 77 -24.39 12.55 -16.15
C ALA A 77 -23.77 12.61 -14.73
N ASP A 78 -24.16 11.69 -13.85
CA ASP A 78 -23.62 11.62 -12.50
C ASP A 78 -22.24 11.00 -12.47
N ALA A 79 -22.01 10.00 -13.34
CA ALA A 79 -20.68 9.44 -13.54
C ALA A 79 -19.69 10.47 -14.05
N GLU A 80 -20.08 11.33 -15.00
CA GLU A 80 -19.23 12.40 -15.53
C GLU A 80 -18.84 13.41 -14.44
N ARG A 81 -19.79 13.80 -13.59
CA ARG A 81 -19.50 14.69 -12.43
C ARG A 81 -18.48 14.06 -11.49
N MET A 82 -18.62 12.77 -11.20
CA MET A 82 -17.67 12.04 -10.34
C MET A 82 -16.29 11.89 -11.00
N PHE A 83 -16.22 11.65 -12.31
CA PHE A 83 -14.94 11.62 -13.04
C PHE A 83 -14.26 13.00 -13.09
N ALA A 84 -15.03 14.07 -13.26
CA ALA A 84 -14.51 15.43 -13.20
C ALA A 84 -13.92 15.74 -11.82
N HIS A 85 -14.62 15.36 -10.75
CA HIS A 85 -14.12 15.46 -9.38
C HIS A 85 -12.81 14.68 -9.18
N ALA A 86 -12.77 13.42 -9.63
CA ALA A 86 -11.57 12.59 -9.53
C ALA A 86 -10.36 13.20 -10.27
N ARG A 87 -10.59 13.87 -11.40
CA ARG A 87 -9.52 14.56 -12.16
C ARG A 87 -9.01 15.82 -11.47
N GLY A 88 -9.84 16.51 -10.70
CA GLY A 88 -9.41 17.66 -9.90
C GLY A 88 -8.54 17.26 -8.71
N GLU A 89 -8.89 16.14 -8.06
CA GLU A 89 -8.21 15.63 -6.85
C GLU A 89 -6.96 14.80 -7.16
N ALA A 90 -6.97 14.04 -8.27
CA ALA A 90 -5.78 13.33 -8.72
C ALA A 90 -4.85 14.32 -9.41
N GLY A 91 -3.85 14.82 -8.68
CA GLY A 91 -2.81 15.70 -9.21
C GLY A 91 -2.08 15.15 -10.45
N SER A 92 -2.29 13.88 -10.84
CA SER A 92 -1.85 13.30 -12.10
C SER A 92 -2.75 12.16 -12.62
N HIS A 93 -3.07 12.17 -13.91
CA HIS A 93 -3.83 11.11 -14.60
C HIS A 93 -3.15 9.71 -14.50
N ALA A 94 -1.83 9.67 -14.37
CA ALA A 94 -1.05 8.44 -14.19
C ALA A 94 -1.33 7.76 -12.83
N GLU A 95 -1.67 8.51 -11.78
CA GLU A 95 -2.07 7.92 -10.50
C GLU A 95 -3.44 7.26 -10.63
N ILE A 96 -4.38 7.86 -11.36
CA ILE A 96 -5.69 7.24 -11.66
C ILE A 96 -5.49 5.90 -12.38
N ILE A 97 -4.61 5.83 -13.39
CA ILE A 97 -4.31 4.59 -14.12
C ILE A 97 -3.63 3.55 -13.22
N THR A 98 -2.71 4.00 -12.35
CA THR A 98 -2.03 3.12 -11.38
C THR A 98 -3.02 2.57 -10.35
N LEU A 99 -3.98 3.36 -9.90
CA LEU A 99 -5.05 2.96 -8.97
C LEU A 99 -6.03 1.98 -9.63
N LEU A 100 -6.37 2.19 -10.91
CA LEU A 100 -7.12 1.23 -11.74
C LEU A 100 -6.35 -0.07 -11.97
N ALA A 101 -5.02 -0.03 -12.06
CA ALA A 101 -4.18 -1.23 -12.13
C ALA A 101 -4.14 -1.97 -10.78
N GLN A 102 -4.09 -1.26 -9.65
CA GLN A 102 -4.17 -1.83 -8.30
C GLN A 102 -5.53 -2.48 -8.00
N ARG A 103 -6.61 -2.05 -8.69
CA ARG A 103 -7.93 -2.73 -8.68
C ARG A 103 -7.84 -4.22 -9.04
N ARG A 104 -6.90 -4.59 -9.91
CA ARG A 104 -6.69 -5.99 -10.32
C ARG A 104 -5.93 -6.82 -9.27
N SER A 105 -5.35 -6.18 -8.27
CA SER A 105 -4.52 -6.81 -7.23
C SER A 105 -4.97 -6.38 -5.83
N VAL A 106 -6.25 -6.54 -5.49
CA VAL A 106 -6.70 -6.28 -4.12
C VAL A 106 -6.31 -7.47 -3.22
N VAL A 107 -5.17 -7.31 -2.54
CA VAL A 107 -4.94 -7.82 -1.19
C VAL A 107 -5.65 -6.84 -0.24
N PRO A 108 -6.49 -7.31 0.71
CA PRO A 108 -7.15 -6.42 1.66
C PRO A 108 -6.12 -5.67 2.52
N PRO A 109 -6.45 -4.45 3.02
CA PRO A 109 -5.59 -3.76 3.96
C PRO A 109 -5.41 -4.63 5.20
N THR A 110 -4.18 -5.05 5.44
CA THR A 110 -3.79 -5.76 6.66
C THR A 110 -4.05 -4.85 7.84
N VAL A 111 -5.14 -5.13 8.56
CA VAL A 111 -5.37 -4.60 9.90
C VAL A 111 -4.16 -4.99 10.75
N PRO A 112 -3.48 -4.05 11.44
CA PRO A 112 -2.41 -4.44 12.36
C PRO A 112 -3.06 -5.25 13.50
N PRO A 113 -2.66 -6.51 13.73
CA PRO A 113 -3.26 -7.29 14.81
C PRO A 113 -2.86 -6.69 16.16
N THR A 114 -3.87 -6.33 16.93
CA THR A 114 -3.79 -6.06 18.36
C THR A 114 -3.10 -7.25 19.03
N ARG A 115 -2.02 -7.00 19.78
CA ARG A 115 -1.29 -8.01 20.57
C ARG A 115 -2.24 -8.85 21.42
N PRO A 116 -2.16 -10.19 21.37
CA PRO A 116 -2.50 -11.04 22.49
C PRO A 116 -1.22 -11.52 23.18
N ILE A 117 -1.33 -11.64 24.49
CA ILE A 117 -0.32 -12.01 25.48
C ILE A 117 0.05 -13.51 25.38
N ALA A 118 1.29 -13.83 25.79
CA ALA A 118 1.83 -15.12 26.27
C ALA A 118 2.35 -16.19 25.28
N ALA A 119 3.64 -16.53 25.46
CA ALA A 119 4.29 -17.80 25.09
C ALA A 119 4.08 -18.84 26.25
N PRO A 120 4.33 -20.18 26.11
CA PRO A 120 5.57 -20.77 25.56
C PRO A 120 5.50 -22.15 24.81
N ARG A 121 6.47 -22.30 23.88
CA ARG A 121 7.33 -23.48 23.50
C ARG A 121 6.76 -24.80 22.86
N PRO A 122 7.62 -25.58 22.14
CA PRO A 122 7.30 -26.21 20.84
C PRO A 122 7.53 -27.74 20.73
N VAL A 123 7.02 -28.38 19.66
CA VAL A 123 7.62 -29.60 19.05
C VAL A 123 7.39 -29.65 17.52
N PRO A 124 8.30 -30.29 16.74
CA PRO A 124 8.55 -29.98 15.33
C PRO A 124 8.09 -31.07 14.33
N ALA A 125 7.75 -30.68 13.10
CA ALA A 125 7.85 -31.53 11.89
C ALA A 125 7.83 -30.69 10.60
N ALA A 126 8.94 -30.74 9.85
CA ALA A 126 9.15 -30.15 8.52
C ALA A 126 8.71 -31.15 7.40
N PRO A 127 8.84 -30.89 6.06
CA PRO A 127 9.37 -29.70 5.38
C PRO A 127 8.51 -29.21 4.17
N VAL A 128 8.38 -27.90 4.02
CA VAL A 128 8.21 -27.25 2.71
C VAL A 128 9.26 -26.15 2.60
N PRO A 129 9.89 -25.95 1.42
CA PRO A 129 11.12 -25.16 1.28
C PRO A 129 10.88 -23.70 1.68
N SER A 130 11.23 -23.40 2.93
CA SER A 130 11.26 -22.04 3.47
C SER A 130 12.49 -21.37 2.90
N ALA A 131 12.28 -20.42 1.99
CA ALA A 131 13.32 -19.47 1.60
C ALA A 131 13.84 -18.79 2.88
N SER A 132 15.11 -19.05 3.21
CA SER A 132 15.72 -18.73 4.49
C SER A 132 15.49 -17.27 4.91
N PRO A 133 15.03 -17.05 6.16
CA PRO A 133 14.92 -15.72 6.75
C PRO A 133 16.31 -15.24 7.20
N GLY A 134 16.62 -13.96 6.98
CA GLY A 134 17.66 -13.26 7.75
C GLY A 134 19.05 -13.16 7.12
N GLY A 135 19.22 -12.29 6.13
CA GLY A 135 20.48 -11.57 6.02
C GLY A 135 20.45 -10.39 6.98
N ALA A 136 21.34 -10.34 7.97
CA ALA A 136 21.38 -9.28 8.99
C ALA A 136 21.66 -7.89 8.40
N TYR A 137 22.22 -7.82 7.20
CA TYR A 137 22.65 -6.57 6.56
C TYR A 137 22.00 -6.39 5.19
N THR A 138 21.73 -5.14 4.83
CA THR A 138 21.25 -4.74 3.51
C THR A 138 21.93 -3.45 3.10
N ILE A 139 22.06 -3.20 1.79
CA ILE A 139 22.62 -1.95 1.28
C ILE A 139 21.46 -0.98 1.08
N SER A 140 21.45 0.12 1.83
CA SER A 140 20.53 1.23 1.65
C SER A 140 21.15 2.24 0.69
N LEU A 141 20.45 2.57 -0.40
CA LEU A 141 20.89 3.56 -1.39
C LEU A 141 20.53 5.00 -0.99
N GLY A 142 19.83 5.17 0.13
CA GLY A 142 19.44 6.47 0.65
C GLY A 142 18.10 6.41 1.37
N ALA A 143 17.78 7.48 2.10
CA ALA A 143 16.49 7.72 2.70
C ALA A 143 15.90 9.01 2.11
N PHE A 144 14.69 8.94 1.58
CA PHE A 144 14.04 10.05 0.89
C PHE A 144 12.74 10.42 1.61
N SER A 145 12.42 11.71 1.67
CA SER A 145 11.15 12.19 2.22
C SER A 145 9.94 11.94 1.31
N ARG A 146 10.17 11.59 0.04
CA ARG A 146 9.12 11.34 -0.96
C ARG A 146 9.25 9.94 -1.55
N PHE A 147 8.15 9.19 -1.55
CA PHE A 147 8.09 7.84 -2.13
C PHE A 147 8.49 7.82 -3.61
N ALA A 148 7.97 8.76 -4.41
CA ALA A 148 8.28 8.84 -5.85
C ALA A 148 9.78 8.94 -6.13
N ARG A 149 10.53 9.70 -5.32
CA ARG A 149 11.99 9.83 -5.46
C ARG A 149 12.72 8.57 -5.01
N ALA A 150 12.26 7.91 -3.95
CA ALA A 150 12.78 6.61 -3.54
C ALA A 150 12.54 5.53 -4.60
N GLN A 151 11.36 5.52 -5.22
CA GLN A 151 11.00 4.60 -6.28
C GLN A 151 11.87 4.80 -7.53
N GLN A 152 12.07 6.05 -7.96
CA GLN A 152 12.94 6.37 -9.09
C GLN A 152 14.39 5.89 -8.87
N VAL A 153 14.90 6.02 -7.64
CA VAL A 153 16.24 5.52 -7.26
C VAL A 153 16.26 3.98 -7.21
N ALA A 154 15.20 3.34 -6.72
CA ALA A 154 15.07 1.90 -6.75
C ALA A 154 15.07 1.35 -8.18
N ASP A 155 14.30 1.96 -9.08
CA ASP A 155 14.24 1.53 -10.48
C ASP A 155 15.56 1.74 -11.22
N GLY A 156 16.25 2.88 -10.97
CA GLY A 156 17.61 3.10 -11.49
C GLY A 156 18.63 2.08 -10.97
N ALA A 157 18.49 1.65 -9.71
CA ALA A 157 19.35 0.63 -9.12
C ALA A 157 18.95 -0.81 -9.48
N ARG A 158 17.76 -1.03 -10.04
CA ARG A 158 17.22 -2.37 -10.32
C ARG A 158 18.03 -3.13 -11.34
N ALA A 159 18.42 -2.47 -12.44
CA ALA A 159 19.26 -3.08 -13.47
C ALA A 159 20.62 -3.52 -12.89
N LYS A 160 21.20 -2.68 -12.03
CA LYS A 160 22.49 -2.92 -11.38
C LYS A 160 22.41 -3.99 -10.27
N ALA A 161 21.32 -4.01 -9.50
CA ALA A 161 21.09 -5.02 -8.48
C ALA A 161 20.83 -6.41 -9.08
N THR A 162 20.13 -6.44 -10.22
CA THR A 162 19.84 -7.68 -10.96
C THR A 162 21.12 -8.22 -11.61
N SER A 163 21.96 -7.36 -12.20
CA SER A 163 23.24 -7.79 -12.78
C SER A 163 24.24 -8.29 -11.74
N LEU A 164 24.12 -7.84 -10.48
CA LEU A 164 24.93 -8.31 -9.36
C LEU A 164 24.33 -9.53 -8.63
N GLY A 165 23.18 -10.05 -9.07
CA GLY A 165 22.52 -11.20 -8.42
C GLY A 165 21.94 -10.91 -7.04
N LEU A 166 21.80 -9.63 -6.65
CA LEU A 166 21.38 -9.20 -5.31
C LEU A 166 19.84 -9.18 -5.15
N GLY A 167 19.11 -9.45 -6.22
CA GLY A 167 17.66 -9.38 -6.25
C GLY A 167 17.12 -7.95 -6.38
N PRO A 168 15.80 -7.80 -6.54
CA PRO A 168 15.21 -6.49 -6.80
C PRO A 168 15.34 -5.56 -5.59
N PRO A 169 15.67 -4.28 -5.83
CA PRO A 169 15.66 -3.25 -4.80
C PRO A 169 14.23 -3.04 -4.28
N ARG A 170 14.11 -2.74 -2.99
CA ARG A 170 12.83 -2.63 -2.27
C ARG A 170 12.79 -1.33 -1.48
N VAL A 171 11.71 -0.57 -1.68
CA VAL A 171 11.45 0.67 -0.95
C VAL A 171 10.71 0.33 0.34
N VAL A 172 11.25 0.76 1.47
CA VAL A 172 10.66 0.53 2.79
C VAL A 172 10.40 1.88 3.45
N ALA A 173 9.16 2.08 3.92
CA ALA A 173 8.83 3.22 4.76
C ALA A 173 9.39 2.99 6.17
N VAL A 174 10.18 3.95 6.66
CA VAL A 174 10.82 3.96 7.96
C VAL A 174 10.36 5.22 8.68
N ALA A 175 9.82 5.09 9.88
CA ALA A 175 9.52 6.23 10.72
C ALA A 175 10.83 6.88 11.17
N ALA A 176 11.02 8.15 10.85
CA ALA A 176 12.11 8.96 11.39
C ALA A 176 11.88 9.19 12.89
N ARG A 177 12.96 9.43 13.65
CA ARG A 177 12.87 9.81 15.07
C ARG A 177 12.04 11.08 15.30
N THR A 178 11.83 11.88 14.27
CA THR A 178 11.03 13.11 14.25
C THR A 178 9.54 12.87 13.99
N GLY A 179 9.09 11.62 13.81
CA GLY A 179 7.71 11.28 13.46
C GLY A 179 7.39 11.39 11.96
N ALA A 180 8.33 11.86 11.14
CA ALA A 180 8.16 11.92 9.69
C ALA A 180 8.37 10.52 9.06
N THR A 181 7.61 10.20 8.00
CA THR A 181 7.84 8.97 7.22
C THR A 181 8.96 9.19 6.21
N LEU A 182 10.03 8.40 6.29
CA LEU A 182 11.11 8.37 5.32
C LEU A 182 11.04 7.09 4.50
N TYR A 183 11.42 7.15 3.23
CA TYR A 183 11.43 6.02 2.32
C TYR A 183 12.88 5.61 2.06
N SER A 184 13.28 4.45 2.58
CA SER A 184 14.62 3.89 2.39
C SER A 184 14.61 2.85 1.28
N VAL A 185 15.54 2.99 0.33
CA VAL A 185 15.71 2.04 -0.78
C VAL A 185 16.75 1.00 -0.39
N ARG A 186 16.35 -0.26 -0.24
CA ARG A 186 17.20 -1.36 0.23
C ARG A 186 17.46 -2.38 -0.87
N VAL A 187 18.70 -2.83 -0.99
CA VAL A 187 19.16 -3.76 -2.04
C VAL A 187 19.96 -4.89 -1.41
N GLY A 188 19.63 -6.11 -1.84
CA GLY A 188 20.31 -7.30 -1.32
C GLY A 188 19.98 -7.63 0.13
N ARG A 189 20.36 -8.83 0.51
CA ARG A 189 20.38 -9.32 1.88
C ARG A 189 21.70 -10.06 2.05
N PHE A 190 22.51 -9.60 2.99
CA PHE A 190 23.85 -10.11 3.25
C PHE A 190 23.91 -10.66 4.66
N GLN A 191 24.66 -11.75 4.83
CA GLN A 191 24.88 -12.31 6.15
C GLN A 191 26.00 -11.58 6.89
N SER A 192 26.95 -10.98 6.17
CA SER A 192 28.09 -10.27 6.73
C SER A 192 28.15 -8.81 6.27
N ARG A 193 28.55 -7.91 7.20
CA ARG A 193 28.88 -6.52 6.88
C ARG A 193 29.96 -6.42 5.81
N THR A 194 30.98 -7.29 5.86
CA THR A 194 32.10 -7.32 4.90
C THR A 194 31.64 -7.68 3.48
N GLU A 195 30.58 -8.46 3.36
CA GLU A 195 29.97 -8.82 2.08
C GLU A 195 29.13 -7.65 1.54
N ALA A 196 28.31 -7.03 2.40
CA ALA A 196 27.57 -5.81 2.06
C ALA A 196 28.49 -4.65 1.65
N GLU A 197 29.66 -4.51 2.30
CA GLU A 197 30.68 -3.49 2.00
C GLU A 197 31.30 -3.69 0.61
N ARG A 198 31.57 -4.95 0.21
CA ARG A 198 32.09 -5.29 -1.13
C ARG A 198 31.10 -4.91 -2.22
N HIS A 199 29.80 -5.16 -1.98
CA HIS A 199 28.76 -4.79 -2.94
C HIS A 199 28.40 -3.30 -2.88
N ARG A 200 28.57 -2.63 -1.74
CA ARG A 200 28.39 -1.17 -1.58
C ARG A 200 29.27 -0.38 -2.53
N GLY A 201 30.52 -0.82 -2.71
CA GLY A 201 31.45 -0.22 -3.68
C GLY A 201 30.90 -0.18 -5.11
N ALA A 202 30.05 -1.14 -5.49
CA ALA A 202 29.42 -1.16 -6.80
C ALA A 202 28.27 -0.13 -6.94
N PHE A 203 27.66 0.34 -5.85
CA PHE A 203 26.55 1.30 -5.88
C PHE A 203 26.97 2.75 -5.67
N GLY A 204 28.24 3.01 -5.31
CA GLY A 204 28.80 4.35 -5.15
C GLY A 204 28.86 4.80 -3.68
N PRO A 205 29.51 5.95 -3.40
CA PRO A 205 29.78 6.41 -2.04
C PRO A 205 28.51 6.79 -1.24
N GLU A 206 27.38 7.02 -1.91
CA GLU A 206 26.11 7.34 -1.27
C GLU A 206 25.37 6.11 -0.71
N ALA A 207 25.83 4.90 -1.04
CA ALA A 207 25.27 3.68 -0.49
C ALA A 207 25.75 3.45 0.95
N ALA A 208 24.81 3.28 1.88
CA ALA A 208 25.05 2.99 3.29
C ALA A 208 24.66 1.54 3.63
N ILE A 209 25.39 0.90 4.54
CA ILE A 209 25.01 -0.43 5.04
C ILE A 209 24.02 -0.23 6.18
N ALA A 210 22.81 -0.78 6.03
CA ALA A 210 21.79 -0.77 7.07
C ALA A 210 21.59 -2.19 7.61
N LEU A 211 21.31 -2.31 8.91
CA LEU A 211 20.82 -3.55 9.48
C LEU A 211 19.43 -3.83 8.92
N THR A 212 19.15 -5.09 8.60
CA THR A 212 17.77 -5.54 8.37
C THR A 212 17.08 -5.52 9.73
N SER A 213 16.55 -4.36 10.12
CA SER A 213 15.62 -4.30 11.24
C SER A 213 14.35 -4.99 10.77
N SER A 214 14.25 -6.27 11.11
CA SER A 214 12.99 -6.99 11.20
C SER A 214 12.33 -6.54 12.50
N GLU A 215 11.60 -5.43 12.43
CA GLU A 215 10.53 -5.08 13.37
C GLU A 215 9.35 -4.54 12.57
#